data_AF-A0A258TDI5-F1
#
_entry.id   AF-A0A258TDI5-F1
#
_cell.length_a   1.000
_cell.length_b   1.000
_cell.length_c   1.000
_cell.angle_alpha   90.00
_cell.angle_beta   90.00
_cell.angle_gamma   90.00
#
_symmetry.space_group_name_H-M   'P 1'
#
loop_
_entity.id
_entity.type
_entity.pdbx_description
1 polymer ?
#
loop_
_entity_poly.entity_id
_entity_poly.type
_entity_poly.pdbx_seq_one_letter_code
_entity_poly.pdbx_strand_id
1 'polypeptide(L)'
;MPIAPWFLLAVLANFAGYVVYLTGLKRELVQPNRASWLIWSAAVLVEASTYAAVNPGAAQSIVFLISAGACIVVTIGIWQRSAWSMPTRSETICMAACLASLTLWAMFSSAFWAHMLVVAAVPISFWPTWESVGQDRSRERSPAWGLWTVGDLATLIVATRTGDVAVGNYAYILVELLCHASVWFMIGLATINPIRSLGFRNGNFYVLDKYRPAANLFSVGENHLGKAVFAAVGFAEGEPIVKFTGRRFRADQVPSLMRGGSDRFVQVTPEHFMGPSGRIDDLINHSCAPNAGLRFTDDGVVLVAIRAIAPGEEISWDYSTTLTESNWHMICQCRAPDCRRVIGNFETLAPERQEWFRARNLVAPYLRRKDDLTAAPQPPEVRIGAR
;
A
#
# COMPACT_ATOMS: atom_id res chain seq x y z
N MET A 1 11.30 25.62 -30.25
CA MET A 1 9.87 25.70 -29.87
C MET A 1 9.65 26.95 -29.04
N PRO A 2 8.51 27.66 -29.19
CA PRO A 2 8.15 28.77 -28.31
C PRO A 2 8.07 28.33 -26.84
N ILE A 3 8.10 29.28 -25.90
CA ILE A 3 8.02 28.99 -24.45
C ILE A 3 6.60 28.57 -24.04
N ALA A 4 5.57 29.12 -24.71
CA ALA A 4 4.16 28.89 -24.37
C ALA A 4 3.72 27.40 -24.33
N PRO A 5 4.13 26.52 -25.27
CA PRO A 5 3.82 25.09 -25.18
C PRO A 5 4.39 24.40 -23.94
N TRP A 6 5.60 24.78 -23.50
CA TRP A 6 6.23 24.19 -22.31
C TRP A 6 5.55 24.65 -21.03
N PHE A 7 5.15 25.92 -20.97
CA PHE A 7 4.37 26.45 -19.85
C PHE A 7 3.01 25.75 -19.74
N LEU A 8 2.29 25.60 -20.86
CA LEU A 8 1.02 24.86 -20.88
C LEU A 8 1.21 23.39 -20.49
N LEU A 9 2.27 22.74 -20.97
CA LEU A 9 2.58 21.36 -20.59
C LEU A 9 2.84 21.24 -19.08
N ALA A 10 3.61 22.14 -18.49
CA ALA A 10 3.89 22.15 -17.06
C ALA A 10 2.60 22.21 -16.24
N VAL A 11 1.73 23.17 -16.56
CA VAL A 11 0.44 23.37 -15.86
C VAL A 11 -0.49 22.16 -16.05
N LEU A 12 -0.66 21.70 -17.29
CA LEU A 12 -1.59 20.59 -17.59
C LEU A 12 -1.13 19.27 -16.98
N ALA A 13 0.18 18.96 -17.05
CA ALA A 13 0.72 17.73 -16.50
C ALA A 13 0.59 17.70 -14.96
N ASN A 14 0.88 18.81 -14.29
CA ASN A 14 0.79 18.90 -12.84
C ASN A 14 -0.66 18.69 -12.34
N PHE A 15 -1.64 19.38 -12.94
CA PHE A 15 -3.04 19.20 -12.59
C PHE A 15 -3.60 17.83 -12.97
N ALA A 16 -3.21 17.28 -14.13
CA ALA A 16 -3.59 15.93 -14.51
C ALA A 16 -3.05 14.90 -13.51
N GLY A 17 -1.85 15.13 -12.95
CA GLY A 17 -1.27 14.31 -11.87
C GLY A 17 -2.22 14.18 -10.68
N TYR A 18 -2.71 15.30 -10.15
CA TYR A 18 -3.67 15.29 -9.03
C TYR A 18 -4.99 14.58 -9.37
N VAL A 19 -5.56 14.83 -10.56
CA VAL A 19 -6.80 14.19 -11.00
C VAL A 19 -6.65 12.66 -11.09
N VAL A 20 -5.55 12.21 -11.69
CA VAL A 20 -5.22 10.78 -11.81
C VAL A 20 -5.00 10.16 -10.43
N TYR A 21 -4.25 10.82 -9.55
CA TYR A 21 -3.96 10.33 -8.21
C TYR A 21 -5.23 10.21 -7.36
N LEU A 22 -6.10 11.24 -7.38
CA LEU A 22 -7.39 11.22 -6.68
C LEU A 22 -8.34 10.14 -7.21
N THR A 23 -8.32 9.91 -8.53
CA THR A 23 -9.10 8.82 -9.15
C THR A 23 -8.58 7.46 -8.67
N GLY A 24 -7.26 7.29 -8.62
CA GLY A 24 -6.60 6.10 -8.07
C GLY A 24 -6.98 5.87 -6.61
N LEU A 25 -6.96 6.92 -5.79
CA LEU A 25 -7.34 6.85 -4.38
C LEU A 25 -8.81 6.46 -4.20
N LYS A 26 -9.73 7.06 -4.98
CA LYS A 26 -11.17 6.72 -4.93
C LYS A 26 -11.44 5.26 -5.31
N ARG A 27 -10.65 4.72 -6.24
CA ARG A 27 -10.71 3.33 -6.73
C ARG A 27 -9.86 2.34 -5.93
N GLU A 28 -9.22 2.78 -4.84
CA GLU A 28 -8.36 1.95 -3.97
C GLU A 28 -7.17 1.32 -4.71
N LEU A 29 -6.68 2.02 -5.74
CA LEU A 29 -5.53 1.59 -6.55
C LEU A 29 -4.19 2.02 -5.95
N VAL A 30 -4.22 3.01 -5.06
CA VAL A 30 -3.07 3.48 -4.29
C VAL A 30 -3.38 3.44 -2.81
N GLN A 31 -2.35 3.20 -2.01
CA GLN A 31 -2.36 3.29 -0.54
C GLN A 31 -1.31 4.31 -0.13
N PRO A 32 -1.65 5.61 -0.21
CA PRO A 32 -0.67 6.67 -0.05
C PRO A 32 -0.06 6.71 1.35
N ASN A 33 1.20 7.12 1.47
CA ASN A 33 1.77 7.42 2.78
C ASN A 33 1.08 8.66 3.41
N ARG A 34 0.47 8.48 4.59
CA ARG A 34 -0.34 9.51 5.24
C ARG A 34 0.49 10.71 5.71
N ALA A 35 1.70 10.45 6.21
CA ALA A 35 2.57 11.48 6.74
C ALA A 35 3.10 12.36 5.61
N SER A 36 3.53 11.79 4.48
CA SER A 36 3.97 12.55 3.31
C SER A 36 2.88 13.49 2.81
N TRP A 37 1.65 13.00 2.62
CA TRP A 37 0.53 13.84 2.16
C TRP A 37 0.14 14.95 3.14
N LEU A 38 0.20 14.68 4.45
CA LEU A 38 0.01 15.70 5.47
C LEU A 38 1.09 16.78 5.40
N ILE A 39 2.37 16.37 5.31
CA ILE A 39 3.50 17.30 5.19
C ILE A 39 3.36 18.15 3.92
N TRP A 40 3.08 17.54 2.76
CA TRP A 40 2.90 18.26 1.49
C TRP A 40 1.72 19.22 1.53
N SER A 41 0.61 18.84 2.14
CA SER A 41 -0.55 19.72 2.28
C SER A 41 -0.22 20.97 3.09
N ALA A 42 0.51 20.81 4.20
CA ALA A 42 0.95 21.93 5.01
C ALA A 42 1.99 22.80 4.28
N ALA A 43 3.00 22.17 3.67
CA ALA A 43 4.08 22.85 2.96
C ALA A 43 3.56 23.69 1.78
N VAL A 44 2.76 23.07 0.89
CA VAL A 44 2.22 23.74 -0.31
C VAL A 44 1.24 24.84 0.08
N LEU A 45 0.48 24.69 1.17
CA LEU A 45 -0.40 25.77 1.66
C LEU A 45 0.40 26.98 2.14
N VAL A 46 1.49 26.76 2.88
CA VAL A 46 2.39 27.84 3.31
C VAL A 46 3.03 28.50 2.10
N GLU A 47 3.54 27.72 1.15
CA GLU A 47 4.13 28.22 -0.09
C GLU A 47 3.13 29.07 -0.90
N ALA A 48 1.92 28.57 -1.12
CA ALA A 48 0.87 29.29 -1.83
C ALA A 48 0.51 30.62 -1.15
N SER A 49 0.37 30.60 0.18
CA SER A 49 0.00 31.78 0.97
C SER A 49 1.09 32.85 0.93
N THR A 50 2.35 32.43 1.02
CA THR A 50 3.50 33.34 1.04
C THR A 50 3.79 33.92 -0.33
N TYR A 51 3.71 33.10 -1.37
CA TYR A 51 3.82 33.57 -2.74
C TYR A 51 2.74 34.60 -3.08
N ALA A 52 1.49 34.34 -2.68
CA ALA A 52 0.37 35.28 -2.89
C ALA A 52 0.55 36.59 -2.14
N ALA A 53 1.10 36.56 -0.91
CA ALA A 53 1.38 37.75 -0.13
C ALA A 53 2.50 38.62 -0.72
N VAL A 54 3.54 37.99 -1.28
CA VAL A 54 4.69 38.69 -1.88
C VAL A 54 4.39 39.15 -3.31
N ASN A 55 3.54 38.45 -4.05
CA ASN A 55 3.22 38.71 -5.45
C ASN A 55 1.70 38.94 -5.65
N PRO A 56 1.14 40.02 -5.10
CA PRO A 56 -0.29 40.29 -5.21
C PRO A 56 -0.70 40.46 -6.69
N GLY A 57 -1.76 39.74 -7.09
CA GLY A 57 -2.29 39.78 -8.46
C GLY A 57 -1.56 38.91 -9.49
N ALA A 58 -0.49 38.20 -9.10
CA ALA A 58 0.19 37.26 -9.99
C ALA A 58 -0.70 36.05 -10.31
N ALA A 59 -0.81 35.71 -11.60
CA ALA A 59 -1.61 34.57 -12.05
C ALA A 59 -1.08 33.23 -11.49
N GLN A 60 0.23 33.15 -11.23
CA GLN A 60 0.90 31.99 -10.63
C GLN A 60 0.37 31.68 -9.22
N SER A 61 -0.05 32.69 -8.46
CA SER A 61 -0.64 32.51 -7.11
C SER A 61 -1.87 31.61 -7.16
N ILE A 62 -2.67 31.68 -8.24
CA ILE A 62 -3.84 30.82 -8.43
C ILE A 62 -3.42 29.37 -8.62
N VAL A 63 -2.34 29.12 -9.36
CA VAL A 63 -1.83 27.75 -9.60
C VAL A 63 -1.41 27.11 -8.27
N PHE A 64 -0.62 27.82 -7.45
CA PHE A 64 -0.20 27.32 -6.14
C PHE A 64 -1.39 27.07 -5.20
N LEU A 65 -2.39 27.95 -5.18
CA LEU A 65 -3.59 27.77 -4.36
C LEU A 65 -4.41 26.54 -4.78
N ILE A 66 -4.55 26.28 -6.09
CA ILE A 66 -5.25 25.08 -6.57
C ILE A 66 -4.46 23.82 -6.18
N SER A 67 -3.13 23.81 -6.33
CA SER A 67 -2.28 22.68 -5.91
C SER A 67 -2.37 22.43 -4.40
N ALA A 68 -2.36 23.48 -3.57
CA ALA A 68 -2.58 23.36 -2.13
C ALA A 68 -3.93 22.71 -1.82
N GLY A 69 -5.00 23.18 -2.46
CA GLY A 69 -6.33 22.60 -2.35
C GLY A 69 -6.36 21.13 -2.76
N ALA A 70 -5.69 20.76 -3.86
CA ALA A 70 -5.61 19.39 -4.33
C ALA A 70 -4.90 18.47 -3.33
N CYS A 71 -3.76 18.90 -2.76
CA CYS A 71 -3.07 18.17 -1.68
C CYS A 71 -3.96 17.95 -0.46
N ILE A 72 -4.67 18.99 -0.01
CA ILE A 72 -5.60 18.90 1.11
C ILE A 72 -6.72 17.89 0.83
N VAL A 73 -7.30 17.92 -0.38
CA VAL A 73 -8.35 16.97 -0.78
C VAL A 73 -7.83 15.52 -0.80
N VAL A 74 -6.61 15.28 -1.29
CA VAL A 74 -5.98 13.96 -1.23
C VAL A 74 -5.79 13.52 0.21
N THR A 75 -5.25 14.38 1.07
CA THR A 75 -5.03 14.11 2.50
C THR A 75 -6.34 13.76 3.22
N ILE A 76 -7.40 14.54 3.00
CA ILE A 76 -8.73 14.25 3.56
C ILE A 76 -9.23 12.90 3.05
N GLY A 77 -9.09 12.62 1.75
CA GLY A 77 -9.52 11.35 1.16
C GLY A 77 -8.80 10.14 1.76
N ILE A 78 -7.50 10.25 2.06
CA ILE A 78 -6.72 9.21 2.73
C ILE A 78 -7.22 8.98 4.16
N TRP A 79 -7.49 10.07 4.89
CA TRP A 79 -7.81 10.04 6.32
C TRP A 79 -9.25 9.60 6.59
N GLN A 80 -10.20 9.87 5.69
CA GLN A 80 -11.58 9.41 5.80
C GLN A 80 -11.74 7.89 5.67
N ARG A 81 -10.81 7.21 4.98
CA ARG A 81 -10.90 5.77 4.66
C ARG A 81 -10.00 4.90 5.53
N SER A 82 -9.10 5.50 6.29
CA SER A 82 -8.03 4.80 6.99
C SER A 82 -8.41 4.44 8.43
N ALA A 83 -8.13 3.19 8.84
CA ALA A 83 -8.00 2.88 10.27
C ALA A 83 -6.78 3.63 10.82
N TRP A 84 -7.00 4.51 11.79
CA TRP A 84 -5.95 5.31 12.42
C TRP A 84 -4.87 4.41 13.01
N SER A 85 -3.62 4.73 12.68
CA SER A 85 -2.42 4.11 13.27
C SER A 85 -1.46 5.24 13.64
N MET A 86 -0.70 5.05 14.72
CA MET A 86 0.32 6.03 15.10
C MET A 86 1.38 6.13 13.99
N PRO A 87 1.95 7.33 13.76
CA PRO A 87 3.06 7.49 12.82
C PRO A 87 4.25 6.61 13.21
N THR A 88 4.96 6.09 12.22
CA THR A 88 6.22 5.39 12.45
C THR A 88 7.29 6.35 12.99
N ARG A 89 8.42 5.80 13.45
CA ARG A 89 9.57 6.62 13.88
C ARG A 89 10.08 7.50 12.74
N SER A 90 10.20 6.96 11.52
CA SER A 90 10.64 7.70 10.34
C SER A 90 9.67 8.81 9.98
N GLU A 91 8.36 8.54 9.98
CA GLU A 91 7.31 9.52 9.74
C GLU A 91 7.35 10.66 10.77
N THR A 92 7.49 10.32 12.05
CA THR A 92 7.58 11.29 13.15
C THR A 92 8.79 12.21 12.99
N ILE A 93 9.95 11.66 12.63
CA ILE A 93 11.18 12.44 12.39
C ILE A 93 10.97 13.39 11.21
N CYS A 94 10.39 12.92 10.11
CA CYS A 94 10.14 13.75 8.93
C CYS A 94 9.14 14.88 9.23
N MET A 95 8.05 14.57 9.93
CA MET A 95 7.07 15.57 10.37
C MET A 95 7.71 16.63 11.28
N ALA A 96 8.52 16.21 12.25
CA ALA A 96 9.20 17.12 13.16
C ALA A 96 10.22 18.01 12.43
N ALA A 97 11.00 17.44 11.51
CA ALA A 97 11.97 18.19 10.71
C ALA A 97 11.30 19.23 9.79
N CYS A 98 10.17 18.88 9.16
CA CYS A 98 9.42 19.81 8.34
C CYS A 98 8.76 20.92 9.18
N LEU A 99 8.21 20.58 10.35
CA LEU A 99 7.65 21.57 11.27
C LEU A 99 8.72 22.53 11.81
N ALA A 100 9.91 22.01 12.14
CA ALA A 100 11.04 22.84 12.55
C ALA A 100 11.47 23.79 11.42
N SER A 101 11.52 23.30 10.18
CA SER A 101 11.85 24.13 9.01
C SER A 101 10.83 25.25 8.79
N LEU A 102 9.53 24.97 8.91
CA LEU A 102 8.47 25.98 8.84
C LEU A 102 8.57 27.01 9.97
N THR A 103 8.90 26.58 11.19
CA THR A 103 9.10 27.47 12.34
C THR A 103 10.29 28.39 12.13
N LEU A 104 11.43 27.84 11.70
CA LEU A 104 12.65 28.62 11.43
C LEU A 104 12.39 29.62 10.30
N TRP A 105 11.74 29.20 9.22
CA TRP A 105 11.32 30.07 8.13
C TRP A 105 10.52 31.29 8.63
N ALA A 106 9.53 31.07 9.50
CA ALA A 106 8.70 32.14 10.07
C ALA A 106 9.50 33.13 10.95
N MET A 107 10.61 32.69 11.55
CA MET A 107 11.43 33.51 12.43
C MET A 107 12.43 34.41 11.69
N PHE A 108 13.07 33.90 10.62
CA PHE A 108 14.23 34.58 10.04
C PHE A 108 13.91 35.70 9.03
N SER A 109 12.67 35.84 8.56
CA SER A 109 12.20 36.89 7.63
C SER A 109 13.06 37.11 6.36
N SER A 110 13.99 36.20 6.07
CA SER A 110 14.93 36.26 4.95
C SER A 110 14.44 35.34 3.86
N ALA A 111 14.00 35.91 2.73
CA ALA A 111 13.46 35.16 1.60
C ALA A 111 14.46 34.11 1.05
N PHE A 112 15.77 34.36 1.15
CA PHE A 112 16.77 33.41 0.67
C PHE A 112 16.90 32.17 1.55
N TRP A 113 17.11 32.33 2.86
CA TRP A 113 17.25 31.20 3.79
C TRP A 113 15.94 30.45 3.96
N ALA A 114 14.83 31.18 3.91
CA ALA A 114 13.50 30.64 3.77
C ALA A 114 13.41 29.63 2.61
N HIS A 115 13.82 30.05 1.42
CA HIS A 115 13.78 29.23 0.22
C HIS A 115 14.71 28.02 0.31
N MET A 116 15.92 28.19 0.87
CA MET A 116 16.87 27.09 1.05
C MET A 116 16.40 26.03 2.06
N LEU A 117 15.70 26.44 3.11
CA LEU A 117 15.06 25.50 4.04
C LEU A 117 13.97 24.67 3.37
N VAL A 118 13.18 25.29 2.49
CA VAL A 118 12.16 24.56 1.71
C VAL A 118 12.83 23.55 0.78
N VAL A 119 13.89 23.94 0.06
CA VAL A 119 14.67 23.02 -0.80
C VAL A 119 15.18 21.81 -0.01
N ALA A 120 15.64 21.99 1.23
CA ALA A 120 16.09 20.90 2.08
C ALA A 120 14.92 20.05 2.65
N ALA A 121 13.76 20.66 2.89
CA ALA A 121 12.59 19.98 3.42
C ALA A 121 11.89 19.07 2.40
N VAL A 122 11.98 19.38 1.10
CA VAL A 122 11.32 18.59 0.04
C VAL A 122 11.77 17.11 0.08
N PRO A 123 13.06 16.75 0.03
CA PRO A 123 13.47 15.33 0.10
C PRO A 123 13.06 14.65 1.41
N ILE A 124 13.10 15.39 2.53
CA ILE A 124 12.68 14.86 3.84
C ILE A 124 11.19 14.51 3.82
N SER A 125 10.35 15.34 3.19
CA SER A 125 8.91 15.07 3.06
C SER A 125 8.59 13.85 2.18
N PHE A 126 9.46 13.52 1.23
CA PHE A 126 9.35 12.35 0.35
C PHE A 126 9.82 11.05 1.02
N TRP A 127 10.61 11.14 2.08
CA TRP A 127 11.20 9.97 2.73
C TRP A 127 10.19 8.90 3.15
N PRO A 128 9.05 9.22 3.79
CA PRO A 128 8.04 8.21 4.13
C PRO A 128 7.42 7.54 2.90
N THR A 129 7.30 8.28 1.80
CA THR A 129 6.82 7.74 0.51
C THR A 129 7.85 6.79 -0.09
N TRP A 130 9.14 7.14 -0.10
CA TRP A 130 10.21 6.23 -0.55
C TRP A 130 10.26 4.95 0.27
N GLU A 131 10.17 5.05 1.60
CA GLU A 131 10.11 3.90 2.48
C GLU A 131 8.88 3.02 2.18
N SER A 132 7.71 3.65 2.02
CA SER A 132 6.46 2.95 1.66
C SER A 132 6.58 2.19 0.33
N VAL A 133 7.16 2.82 -0.69
CA VAL A 133 7.39 2.20 -2.02
C VAL A 133 8.45 1.11 -1.97
N GLY A 134 9.49 1.29 -1.15
CA GLY A 134 10.52 0.28 -0.92
C GLY A 134 9.96 -1.00 -0.33
N GLN A 135 8.97 -0.89 0.57
CA GLN A 135 8.25 -2.04 1.14
C GLN A 135 7.29 -2.67 0.14
N ASP A 136 6.48 -1.86 -0.54
CA ASP A 136 5.51 -2.33 -1.52
C ASP A 136 5.25 -1.27 -2.59
N ARG A 137 5.81 -1.51 -3.79
CA ARG A 137 5.67 -0.62 -4.94
C ARG A 137 4.22 -0.39 -5.36
N SER A 138 3.30 -1.31 -5.03
CA SER A 138 1.90 -1.16 -5.40
C SER A 138 1.19 -0.04 -4.63
N ARG A 139 1.72 0.37 -3.47
CA ARG A 139 1.14 1.43 -2.63
C ARG A 139 1.09 2.80 -3.33
N GLU A 140 2.11 3.14 -4.12
CA GLU A 140 2.19 4.44 -4.82
C GLU A 140 2.10 4.30 -6.34
N ARG A 141 1.58 3.17 -6.83
CA ARG A 141 1.61 2.85 -8.26
C ARG A 141 0.60 3.66 -9.07
N SER A 142 0.95 4.90 -9.38
CA SER A 142 0.11 5.84 -10.11
C SER A 142 0.86 6.49 -11.28
N PRO A 143 0.22 6.68 -12.46
CA PRO A 143 0.77 7.50 -13.54
C PRO A 143 1.01 8.97 -13.14
N ALA A 144 0.39 9.43 -12.04
CA ALA A 144 0.56 10.77 -11.53
C ALA A 144 2.02 11.15 -11.28
N TRP A 145 2.84 10.21 -10.77
CA TRP A 145 4.27 10.45 -10.55
C TRP A 145 5.03 10.79 -11.84
N GLY A 146 4.66 10.15 -12.95
CA GLY A 146 5.20 10.49 -14.26
C GLY A 146 4.69 11.83 -14.78
N LEU A 147 3.41 12.14 -14.56
CA LEU A 147 2.83 13.43 -14.94
C LEU A 147 3.49 14.60 -14.19
N TRP A 148 3.70 14.48 -12.88
CA TRP A 148 4.44 15.47 -12.10
C TRP A 148 5.89 15.60 -12.58
N THR A 149 6.59 14.48 -12.81
CA THR A 149 7.96 14.50 -13.36
C THR A 149 8.03 15.25 -14.70
N VAL A 150 7.10 14.99 -15.63
CA VAL A 150 7.03 15.69 -16.92
C VAL A 150 6.70 17.17 -16.73
N GLY A 151 5.81 17.48 -15.78
CA GLY A 151 5.47 18.85 -15.40
C GLY A 151 6.69 19.62 -14.91
N ASP A 152 7.46 19.06 -13.99
CA ASP A 152 8.64 19.70 -13.40
C ASP A 152 9.76 19.89 -14.43
N LEU A 153 9.95 18.90 -15.32
CA LEU A 153 10.89 19.01 -16.42
C LEU A 153 10.48 20.15 -17.37
N ALA A 154 9.19 20.28 -17.68
CA ALA A 154 8.68 21.38 -18.49
C ALA A 154 8.89 22.73 -17.78
N THR A 155 8.65 22.81 -16.47
CA THR A 155 8.95 24.00 -15.63
C THR A 155 10.43 24.37 -15.69
N LEU A 156 11.33 23.39 -15.58
CA LEU A 156 12.77 23.61 -15.69
C LEU A 156 13.17 24.14 -17.09
N ILE A 157 12.57 23.60 -18.15
CA ILE A 157 12.79 24.08 -19.53
C ILE A 157 12.28 25.52 -19.70
N VAL A 158 11.14 25.87 -19.11
CA VAL A 158 10.63 27.25 -19.13
C VAL A 158 11.61 28.18 -18.40
N ALA A 159 12.00 27.83 -17.18
CA ALA A 159 12.91 28.63 -16.35
C ALA A 159 14.26 28.88 -17.04
N THR A 160 14.88 27.83 -17.58
CA THR A 160 16.17 27.94 -18.29
C THR A 160 16.10 28.77 -19.56
N ARG A 161 14.94 28.83 -20.22
CA ARG A 161 14.75 29.61 -21.46
C ARG A 161 14.38 31.05 -21.22
N THR A 162 13.70 31.37 -20.12
CA THR A 162 13.41 32.76 -19.75
C THR A 162 14.64 33.45 -19.17
N GLY A 163 15.55 32.71 -18.54
CA GLY A 163 16.84 33.24 -18.04
C GLY A 163 16.71 34.18 -16.82
N ASP A 164 15.49 34.43 -16.35
CA ASP A 164 15.17 35.43 -15.31
C ASP A 164 14.81 34.76 -13.97
N VAL A 165 15.53 33.69 -13.62
CA VAL A 165 15.23 32.86 -12.46
C VAL A 165 16.45 32.82 -11.53
N ALA A 166 16.26 33.19 -10.26
CA ALA A 166 17.32 33.15 -9.26
C ALA A 166 17.83 31.70 -9.03
N VAL A 167 19.11 31.54 -8.69
CA VAL A 167 19.76 30.23 -8.46
C VAL A 167 18.98 29.34 -7.48
N GLY A 168 18.39 29.92 -6.43
CA GLY A 168 17.59 29.18 -5.46
C GLY A 168 16.32 28.54 -6.06
N ASN A 169 15.70 29.18 -7.04
CA ASN A 169 14.51 28.65 -7.71
C ASN A 169 14.87 27.46 -8.62
N TYR A 170 16.05 27.48 -9.26
CA TYR A 170 16.54 26.31 -9.99
C TYR A 170 16.79 25.12 -9.08
N ALA A 171 17.36 25.34 -7.90
CA ALA A 171 17.59 24.28 -6.92
C ALA A 171 16.28 23.62 -6.48
N TYR A 172 15.24 24.41 -6.21
CA TYR A 172 13.91 23.90 -5.87
C TYR A 172 13.32 23.05 -7.01
N ILE A 173 13.25 23.59 -8.23
CA ILE A 173 12.68 22.88 -9.39
C ILE A 173 13.42 21.56 -9.65
N LEU A 174 14.75 21.56 -9.53
CA LEU A 174 15.57 20.35 -9.69
C LEU A 174 15.29 19.32 -8.59
N VAL A 175 15.16 19.75 -7.34
CA VAL A 175 14.89 18.84 -6.22
C VAL A 175 13.49 18.23 -6.34
N GLU A 176 12.46 19.01 -6.69
CA GLU A 176 11.11 18.48 -6.95
C GLU A 176 11.13 17.47 -8.10
N LEU A 177 11.76 17.83 -9.22
CA LEU A 177 11.90 16.95 -10.38
C LEU A 177 12.55 15.62 -9.97
N LEU A 178 13.65 15.66 -9.22
CA LEU A 178 14.34 14.45 -8.76
C LEU A 178 13.49 13.64 -7.80
N CYS A 179 12.75 14.28 -6.90
CA CYS A 179 11.86 13.60 -5.96
C CYS A 179 10.71 12.88 -6.69
N HIS A 180 9.99 13.55 -7.58
CA HIS A 180 8.94 12.91 -8.38
C HIS A 180 9.50 11.83 -9.30
N ALA A 181 10.62 12.09 -10.00
CA ALA A 181 11.25 11.14 -10.90
C ALA A 181 11.73 9.88 -10.16
N SER A 182 12.25 10.03 -8.94
CA SER A 182 12.71 8.91 -8.14
C SER A 182 11.57 7.98 -7.73
N VAL A 183 10.43 8.53 -7.26
CA VAL A 183 9.25 7.73 -6.95
C VAL A 183 8.73 7.04 -8.20
N TRP A 184 8.65 7.76 -9.32
CA TRP A 184 8.25 7.20 -10.61
C TRP A 184 9.15 6.05 -11.07
N PHE A 185 10.46 6.19 -10.90
CA PHE A 185 11.43 5.14 -11.19
C PHE A 185 11.23 3.93 -10.28
N MET A 186 11.06 4.15 -8.97
CA MET A 186 10.89 3.09 -7.96
C MET A 186 9.63 2.26 -8.16
N ILE A 187 8.50 2.87 -8.55
CA ILE A 187 7.25 2.15 -8.85
C ILE A 187 7.25 1.45 -10.22
N GLY A 188 8.29 1.72 -11.03
CA GLY A 188 8.50 1.14 -12.35
C GLY A 188 8.13 2.10 -13.47
N LEU A 189 9.15 2.46 -14.25
CA LEU A 189 9.08 3.22 -15.49
C LEU A 189 8.09 2.61 -16.51
N ALA A 190 7.66 1.34 -16.42
CA ALA A 190 6.59 0.82 -17.31
C ALA A 190 5.22 1.53 -17.15
N THR A 191 5.04 2.33 -16.09
CA THR A 191 3.93 3.31 -15.98
C THR A 191 4.08 4.51 -16.94
N ILE A 192 5.19 4.62 -17.69
CA ILE A 192 5.58 5.71 -18.62
C ILE A 192 4.61 5.99 -19.75
N ASN A 193 3.73 5.06 -20.11
CA ASN A 193 2.83 5.30 -21.24
C ASN A 193 1.41 5.69 -20.75
N PRO A 194 1.16 6.97 -20.42
CA PRO A 194 -0.18 7.43 -20.07
C PRO A 194 -1.18 7.19 -21.20
N ILE A 195 -0.74 7.11 -22.47
CA ILE A 195 -1.62 6.79 -23.61
C ILE A 195 -2.00 5.31 -23.64
N ARG A 196 -1.19 4.40 -23.09
CA ARG A 196 -1.60 3.00 -22.87
C ARG A 196 -2.38 2.83 -21.58
N SER A 197 -2.15 3.69 -20.60
CA SER A 197 -2.90 3.73 -19.35
C SER A 197 -4.21 4.53 -19.45
N LEU A 198 -4.55 5.10 -20.60
CA LEU A 198 -5.78 5.88 -20.81
C LEU A 198 -6.37 5.47 -22.16
N GLY A 199 -7.67 5.20 -22.23
CA GLY A 199 -8.31 4.83 -23.49
C GLY A 199 -9.82 4.85 -23.41
N PHE A 200 -10.49 4.55 -24.52
CA PHE A 200 -11.95 4.40 -24.57
C PHE A 200 -12.30 2.96 -24.94
N ARG A 201 -13.18 2.31 -24.15
CA ARG A 201 -13.73 0.98 -24.46
C ARG A 201 -15.25 1.05 -24.31
N ASN A 202 -15.98 0.67 -25.36
CA ASN A 202 -17.44 0.77 -25.42
C ASN A 202 -17.97 2.19 -25.07
N GLY A 203 -17.30 3.23 -25.54
CA GLY A 203 -17.68 4.63 -25.27
C GLY A 203 -17.27 5.16 -23.89
N ASN A 204 -16.77 4.33 -22.98
CA ASN A 204 -16.32 4.74 -21.66
C ASN A 204 -14.82 4.96 -21.61
N PHE A 205 -14.41 6.10 -21.06
CA PHE A 205 -13.00 6.36 -20.75
C PHE A 205 -12.53 5.41 -19.63
N TYR A 206 -11.46 4.67 -19.88
CA TYR A 206 -10.83 3.80 -18.91
C TYR A 206 -9.40 4.26 -18.65
N VAL A 207 -8.95 4.03 -17.42
CA VAL A 207 -7.53 4.08 -17.05
C VAL A 207 -7.06 2.63 -16.95
N LEU A 208 -6.00 2.23 -17.66
CA LEU A 208 -5.51 0.84 -17.69
C LEU A 208 -4.81 0.54 -16.35
N ASP A 209 -5.66 0.18 -15.39
CA ASP A 209 -5.45 0.16 -13.93
C ASP A 209 -4.72 -1.07 -13.38
N LYS A 210 -3.99 -1.83 -14.20
CA LYS A 210 -3.30 -3.03 -13.71
C LYS A 210 -2.06 -3.36 -14.52
N TYR A 211 -0.91 -3.34 -13.86
CA TYR A 211 0.04 -4.40 -14.13
C TYR A 211 -0.65 -5.69 -13.76
N ARG A 212 -1.14 -6.40 -14.78
CA ARG A 212 -1.19 -7.85 -14.68
C ARG A 212 0.24 -8.26 -14.33
N PRO A 213 0.49 -8.99 -13.22
CA PRO A 213 1.70 -9.79 -13.17
C PRO A 213 1.78 -10.57 -14.49
N ALA A 214 2.99 -10.78 -15.01
CA ALA A 214 3.19 -11.37 -16.34
C ALA A 214 2.38 -12.67 -16.55
N ALA A 215 2.01 -13.35 -15.45
CA ALA A 215 0.90 -14.27 -15.38
C ALA A 215 -0.12 -13.83 -14.31
N ASN A 216 -1.42 -13.99 -14.56
CA ASN A 216 -2.38 -14.05 -13.44
C ASN A 216 -1.89 -15.18 -12.53
N LEU A 217 -1.58 -14.92 -11.26
CA LEU A 217 -1.14 -15.96 -10.33
C LEU A 217 -2.28 -16.92 -9.96
N PHE A 218 -3.52 -16.47 -10.17
CA PHE A 218 -4.73 -17.17 -9.81
C PHE A 218 -5.72 -17.22 -10.97
N SER A 219 -6.47 -18.31 -11.03
CA SER A 219 -7.74 -18.41 -11.77
C SER A 219 -8.87 -18.59 -10.76
N VAL A 220 -10.01 -17.95 -10.99
CA VAL A 220 -11.21 -18.17 -10.17
C VAL A 220 -12.17 -19.02 -10.99
N GLY A 221 -12.57 -20.15 -10.43
CA GLY A 221 -13.56 -21.04 -11.02
C GLY A 221 -14.65 -21.40 -10.03
N GLU A 222 -15.44 -22.39 -10.38
CA GLU A 222 -16.44 -22.99 -9.50
C GLU A 222 -16.16 -24.48 -9.33
N ASN A 223 -16.38 -24.99 -8.13
CA ASN A 223 -16.40 -26.41 -7.80
C ASN A 223 -17.68 -26.72 -6.98
N HIS A 224 -17.76 -27.90 -6.38
CA HIS A 224 -18.92 -28.29 -5.56
C HIS A 224 -19.07 -27.49 -4.26
N LEU A 225 -18.10 -26.65 -3.90
CA LEU A 225 -18.14 -25.72 -2.75
C LEU A 225 -18.57 -24.29 -3.16
N GLY A 226 -18.80 -24.05 -4.46
CA GLY A 226 -19.03 -22.73 -5.03
C GLY A 226 -17.77 -22.14 -5.64
N LYS A 227 -17.53 -20.84 -5.44
CA LYS A 227 -16.32 -20.18 -5.97
C LYS A 227 -15.07 -20.75 -5.32
N ALA A 228 -14.03 -20.97 -6.13
CA ALA A 228 -12.75 -21.50 -5.69
C ALA A 228 -11.58 -20.79 -6.40
N VAL A 229 -10.44 -20.76 -5.73
CA VAL A 229 -9.20 -20.16 -6.24
C VAL A 229 -8.25 -21.27 -6.67
N PHE A 230 -7.82 -21.22 -7.92
CA PHE A 230 -6.87 -22.15 -8.50
C PHE A 230 -5.55 -21.42 -8.78
N ALA A 231 -4.44 -22.12 -8.59
CA ALA A 231 -3.13 -21.62 -8.99
C ALA A 231 -3.06 -21.53 -10.52
N ALA A 232 -2.78 -20.36 -11.09
CA ALA A 232 -2.56 -20.23 -12.54
C ALA A 232 -1.08 -20.34 -12.92
N VAL A 233 -0.20 -20.36 -11.92
CA VAL A 233 1.22 -20.70 -12.01
C VAL A 233 1.57 -21.69 -10.89
N GLY A 234 2.73 -22.32 -10.95
CA GLY A 234 3.20 -23.18 -9.86
C GLY A 234 3.73 -22.36 -8.68
N PHE A 235 3.53 -22.85 -7.46
CA PHE A 235 4.16 -22.31 -6.25
C PHE A 235 5.08 -23.37 -5.63
N ALA A 236 6.27 -22.98 -5.20
CA ALA A 236 7.18 -23.83 -4.44
C ALA A 236 6.74 -23.95 -2.97
N GLU A 237 7.19 -25.01 -2.29
CA GLU A 237 6.97 -25.14 -0.85
C GLU A 237 7.56 -23.96 -0.08
N GLY A 238 6.79 -23.39 0.84
CA GLY A 238 7.16 -22.21 1.62
C GLY A 238 6.97 -20.87 0.89
N GLU A 239 6.63 -20.88 -0.41
CA GLU A 239 6.46 -19.66 -1.19
C GLU A 239 5.23 -18.86 -0.73
N PRO A 240 5.33 -17.53 -0.58
CA PRO A 240 4.18 -16.67 -0.32
C PRO A 240 3.18 -16.69 -1.48
N ILE A 241 1.92 -16.94 -1.18
CA ILE A 241 0.82 -16.99 -2.15
C ILE A 241 0.09 -15.65 -2.20
N VAL A 242 -0.53 -15.26 -1.08
CA VAL A 242 -1.33 -14.03 -0.98
C VAL A 242 -1.37 -13.51 0.45
N LYS A 243 -1.37 -12.19 0.60
CA LYS A 243 -1.58 -11.53 1.90
C LYS A 243 -3.08 -11.40 2.17
N PHE A 244 -3.51 -11.86 3.35
CA PHE A 244 -4.86 -11.64 3.85
C PHE A 244 -4.99 -10.19 4.33
N THR A 245 -6.06 -9.53 3.90
CA THR A 245 -6.34 -8.13 4.25
C THR A 245 -7.78 -7.98 4.67
N GLY A 246 -8.13 -6.88 5.34
CA GLY A 246 -9.50 -6.67 5.77
C GLY A 246 -9.59 -5.73 6.96
N ARG A 247 -10.80 -5.20 7.19
CA ARG A 247 -11.08 -4.40 8.38
C ARG A 247 -11.06 -5.29 9.62
N ARG A 248 -10.50 -4.79 10.72
CA ARG A 248 -10.56 -5.46 12.03
C ARG A 248 -11.86 -5.13 12.74
N PHE A 249 -12.48 -6.16 13.29
CA PHE A 249 -13.69 -6.12 14.11
C PHE A 249 -13.36 -6.74 15.46
N ARG A 250 -13.95 -6.20 16.52
CA ARG A 250 -13.94 -6.87 17.82
C ARG A 250 -14.85 -8.11 17.75
N ALA A 251 -14.56 -9.13 18.54
CA ALA A 251 -15.31 -10.39 18.55
C ALA A 251 -16.82 -10.19 18.82
N ASP A 252 -17.18 -9.23 19.68
CA ASP A 252 -18.57 -8.85 19.98
C ASP A 252 -19.31 -8.15 18.83
N GLN A 253 -18.59 -7.70 17.81
CA GLN A 253 -19.13 -7.07 16.61
C GLN A 253 -19.25 -8.03 15.43
N VAL A 254 -18.71 -9.25 15.54
CA VAL A 254 -18.85 -10.28 14.52
C VAL A 254 -20.26 -10.87 14.62
N PRO A 255 -21.03 -10.93 13.52
CA PRO A 255 -22.36 -11.53 13.55
C PRO A 255 -22.32 -12.97 14.07
N SER A 256 -23.11 -13.25 15.10
CA SER A 256 -23.16 -14.59 15.72
C SER A 256 -23.82 -15.64 14.81
N LEU A 257 -24.63 -15.21 13.84
CA LEU A 257 -25.28 -16.06 12.85
C LEU A 257 -24.83 -15.64 11.45
N MET A 258 -23.79 -16.30 10.95
CA MET A 258 -23.28 -16.06 9.61
C MET A 258 -24.15 -16.85 8.61
N ARG A 259 -24.83 -16.15 7.69
CA ARG A 259 -25.67 -16.76 6.65
C ARG A 259 -25.13 -16.41 5.26
N GLY A 260 -24.72 -17.43 4.50
CA GLY A 260 -24.32 -17.27 3.10
C GLY A 260 -22.91 -16.68 2.91
N GLY A 261 -22.71 -15.90 1.85
CA GLY A 261 -21.39 -15.39 1.43
C GLY A 261 -20.72 -14.36 2.35
N SER A 262 -21.28 -14.09 3.54
CA SER A 262 -20.77 -13.16 4.55
C SER A 262 -20.00 -13.84 5.70
N ASP A 263 -19.64 -15.11 5.54
CA ASP A 263 -19.00 -15.95 6.57
C ASP A 263 -17.45 -15.96 6.48
N ARG A 264 -16.86 -14.81 6.17
CA ARG A 264 -15.43 -14.69 5.81
C ARG A 264 -14.65 -13.87 6.82
N PHE A 265 -14.63 -14.37 8.05
CA PHE A 265 -13.87 -13.75 9.13
C PHE A 265 -12.71 -14.64 9.54
N VAL A 266 -11.51 -14.06 9.60
CA VAL A 266 -10.29 -14.73 10.05
C VAL A 266 -9.94 -14.18 11.43
N GLN A 267 -9.94 -15.00 12.46
CA GLN A 267 -9.54 -14.56 13.80
C GLN A 267 -8.04 -14.21 13.80
N VAL A 268 -7.69 -13.02 14.26
CA VAL A 268 -6.29 -12.51 14.23
C VAL A 268 -5.72 -12.27 15.61
N THR A 269 -6.57 -12.05 16.61
CA THR A 269 -6.27 -12.12 18.05
C THR A 269 -7.45 -12.78 18.76
N PRO A 270 -7.34 -13.18 20.04
CA PRO A 270 -8.49 -13.73 20.77
C PRO A 270 -9.72 -12.80 20.73
N GLU A 271 -9.51 -11.48 20.72
CA GLU A 271 -10.56 -10.46 20.76
C GLU A 271 -10.91 -9.84 19.40
N HIS A 272 -10.18 -10.16 18.32
CA HIS A 272 -10.34 -9.52 17.02
C HIS A 272 -10.38 -10.48 15.83
N PHE A 273 -11.26 -10.14 14.89
CA PHE A 273 -11.40 -10.80 13.61
C PHE A 273 -11.08 -9.83 12.48
N MET A 274 -10.43 -10.34 11.44
CA MET A 274 -10.29 -9.69 10.14
C MET A 274 -11.50 -10.08 9.30
N GLY A 275 -12.32 -9.10 8.90
CA GLY A 275 -13.45 -9.34 8.00
C GLY A 275 -13.02 -9.39 6.52
N PRO A 276 -13.97 -9.61 5.61
CA PRO A 276 -13.70 -9.79 4.18
C PRO A 276 -13.02 -8.57 3.55
N SER A 277 -12.08 -8.83 2.65
CA SER A 277 -11.30 -7.81 1.95
C SER A 277 -11.97 -7.33 0.65
N GLY A 278 -12.89 -8.12 0.10
CA GLY A 278 -13.42 -7.96 -1.25
C GLY A 278 -12.49 -8.48 -2.36
N ARG A 279 -11.38 -9.15 -2.01
CA ARG A 279 -10.34 -9.62 -2.94
C ARG A 279 -10.28 -11.16 -2.98
N ILE A 280 -9.19 -11.71 -3.53
CA ILE A 280 -9.10 -13.15 -3.83
C ILE A 280 -8.91 -14.02 -2.59
N ASP A 281 -8.37 -13.46 -1.51
CA ASP A 281 -8.23 -14.11 -0.20
C ASP A 281 -9.59 -14.54 0.38
N ASP A 282 -10.66 -13.80 0.10
CA ASP A 282 -12.03 -14.12 0.49
C ASP A 282 -12.60 -15.39 -0.19
N LEU A 283 -11.97 -15.86 -1.27
CA LEU A 283 -12.46 -16.96 -2.09
C LEU A 283 -11.68 -18.27 -1.89
N ILE A 284 -10.68 -18.27 -1.00
CA ILE A 284 -9.83 -19.44 -0.77
C ILE A 284 -10.55 -20.39 0.19
N ASN A 285 -10.93 -21.55 -0.32
CA ASN A 285 -11.74 -22.52 0.40
C ASN A 285 -10.97 -23.28 1.48
N HIS A 286 -11.75 -23.90 2.35
CA HIS A 286 -11.24 -24.85 3.32
C HIS A 286 -10.92 -26.21 2.69
N SER A 287 -9.84 -26.85 3.13
CA SER A 287 -9.62 -28.29 2.95
C SER A 287 -9.09 -28.95 4.23
N CYS A 288 -9.57 -30.18 4.50
CA CYS A 288 -8.99 -31.06 5.51
C CYS A 288 -7.67 -31.71 5.06
N ALA A 289 -7.26 -31.55 3.81
CA ALA A 289 -5.91 -31.85 3.35
C ALA A 289 -5.41 -30.62 2.57
N PRO A 290 -5.10 -29.52 3.27
CA PRO A 290 -4.76 -28.25 2.62
C PRO A 290 -3.44 -28.37 1.86
N ASN A 291 -3.21 -27.44 0.93
CA ASN A 291 -1.91 -27.24 0.27
C ASN A 291 -1.30 -25.87 0.59
N ALA A 292 -2.01 -25.05 1.35
CA ALA A 292 -1.56 -23.76 1.86
C ALA A 292 -1.91 -23.58 3.35
N GLY A 293 -1.24 -22.64 4.01
CA GLY A 293 -1.48 -22.31 5.42
C GLY A 293 -1.11 -20.88 5.76
N LEU A 294 -1.67 -20.34 6.84
CA LEU A 294 -1.46 -18.95 7.24
C LEU A 294 -0.23 -18.81 8.14
N ARG A 295 0.65 -17.86 7.80
CA ARG A 295 1.73 -17.37 8.66
C ARG A 295 1.40 -15.99 9.17
N PHE A 296 1.60 -15.81 10.47
CA PHE A 296 1.40 -14.56 11.18
C PHE A 296 2.77 -13.93 11.42
N THR A 297 2.99 -12.77 10.80
CA THR A 297 4.26 -12.03 10.81
C THR A 297 3.99 -10.58 11.24
N ASP A 298 5.04 -9.84 11.55
CA ASP A 298 4.93 -8.41 11.87
C ASP A 298 4.34 -7.60 10.71
N ASP A 299 4.59 -8.05 9.48
CA ASP A 299 4.03 -7.46 8.25
C ASP A 299 2.57 -7.85 7.98
N GLY A 300 1.99 -8.78 8.76
CA GLY A 300 0.60 -9.21 8.67
C GLY A 300 0.42 -10.71 8.47
N VAL A 301 -0.76 -11.09 7.96
CA VAL A 301 -1.18 -12.49 7.75
C VAL A 301 -0.96 -12.87 6.29
N VAL A 302 -0.11 -13.86 6.04
CA VAL A 302 0.28 -14.29 4.69
C VAL A 302 -0.02 -15.77 4.51
N LEU A 303 -0.72 -16.11 3.44
CA LEU A 303 -0.89 -17.49 3.02
C LEU A 303 0.37 -17.96 2.29
N VAL A 304 0.91 -19.10 2.72
CA VAL A 304 2.09 -19.72 2.12
C VAL A 304 1.78 -21.13 1.65
N ALA A 305 2.48 -21.59 0.62
CA ALA A 305 2.40 -22.98 0.18
C ALA A 305 3.03 -23.90 1.25
N ILE A 306 2.36 -24.99 1.62
CA ILE A 306 2.90 -25.98 2.58
C ILE A 306 3.57 -27.17 1.86
N ARG A 307 3.40 -27.22 0.54
CA ARG A 307 4.07 -28.09 -0.42
C ARG A 307 4.05 -27.39 -1.77
N ALA A 308 4.71 -27.96 -2.78
CA ALA A 308 4.54 -27.47 -4.15
C ALA A 308 3.05 -27.55 -4.59
N ILE A 309 2.58 -26.48 -5.23
CA ILE A 309 1.22 -26.36 -5.80
C ILE A 309 1.37 -26.25 -7.32
N ALA A 310 0.71 -27.13 -8.06
CA ALA A 310 0.79 -27.13 -9.52
C ALA A 310 -0.18 -26.10 -10.16
N PRO A 311 0.12 -25.58 -11.37
CA PRO A 311 -0.88 -24.85 -12.13
C PRO A 311 -2.15 -25.70 -12.33
N GLY A 312 -3.32 -25.07 -12.12
CA GLY A 312 -4.63 -25.70 -12.17
C GLY A 312 -5.10 -26.30 -10.84
N GLU A 313 -4.24 -26.36 -9.82
CA GLU A 313 -4.59 -26.91 -8.51
C GLU A 313 -5.38 -25.91 -7.66
N GLU A 314 -6.43 -26.36 -6.96
CA GLU A 314 -7.18 -25.52 -6.02
C GLU A 314 -6.32 -25.19 -4.79
N ILE A 315 -6.21 -23.91 -4.46
CA ILE A 315 -5.52 -23.44 -3.28
C ILE A 315 -6.50 -23.49 -2.10
N SER A 316 -6.11 -24.13 -1.01
CA SER A 316 -6.95 -24.29 0.18
C SER A 316 -6.14 -24.30 1.47
N TRP A 317 -6.77 -23.88 2.56
CA TRP A 317 -6.17 -23.87 3.90
C TRP A 317 -7.13 -24.41 4.97
N ASP A 318 -6.62 -24.67 6.17
CA ASP A 318 -7.41 -25.24 7.26
C ASP A 318 -7.95 -24.14 8.18
N TYR A 319 -9.25 -23.84 8.12
CA TYR A 319 -9.84 -22.71 8.85
C TYR A 319 -9.72 -22.85 10.37
N SER A 320 -9.57 -24.07 10.88
CA SER A 320 -9.34 -24.30 12.31
C SER A 320 -8.04 -23.67 12.81
N THR A 321 -7.05 -23.38 11.94
CA THR A 321 -5.73 -22.85 12.36
C THR A 321 -5.73 -21.40 12.82
N THR A 322 -6.91 -20.77 12.86
CA THR A 322 -7.12 -19.46 13.49
C THR A 322 -8.18 -19.48 14.57
N LEU A 323 -9.02 -20.50 14.68
CA LEU A 323 -10.19 -20.43 15.56
C LEU A 323 -9.88 -20.93 16.97
N THR A 324 -10.18 -20.13 17.98
CA THR A 324 -10.26 -20.55 19.39
C THR A 324 -11.43 -19.86 20.06
N GLU A 325 -12.08 -20.57 20.99
CA GLU A 325 -13.24 -20.07 21.75
C GLU A 325 -14.36 -19.47 20.85
N SER A 326 -14.40 -19.87 19.58
CA SER A 326 -15.41 -19.41 18.63
C SER A 326 -16.64 -20.30 18.70
N ASN A 327 -17.81 -19.69 18.54
CA ASN A 327 -19.07 -20.39 18.31
C ASN A 327 -19.26 -20.77 16.82
N TRP A 328 -18.30 -20.45 15.96
CA TRP A 328 -18.36 -20.74 14.55
C TRP A 328 -18.07 -22.21 14.24
N HIS A 329 -18.88 -22.79 13.35
CA HIS A 329 -18.66 -24.13 12.81
C HIS A 329 -19.28 -24.28 11.42
N MET A 330 -18.67 -25.11 10.57
CA MET A 330 -19.21 -25.42 9.24
C MET A 330 -19.26 -26.91 8.95
N ILE A 331 -20.25 -27.33 8.15
CA ILE A 331 -20.28 -28.68 7.57
C ILE A 331 -19.30 -28.73 6.40
N CYS A 332 -18.26 -29.54 6.54
CA CYS A 332 -17.20 -29.69 5.56
C CYS A 332 -17.58 -30.62 4.42
N GLN A 333 -17.42 -30.12 3.19
CA GLN A 333 -17.61 -30.88 1.96
C GLN A 333 -16.33 -30.91 1.11
N CYS A 334 -15.13 -30.72 1.69
CA CYS A 334 -13.88 -30.61 0.92
C CYS A 334 -13.49 -31.87 0.13
N ARG A 335 -14.11 -33.02 0.41
CA ARG A 335 -13.83 -34.34 -0.22
C ARG A 335 -12.40 -34.87 -0.07
N ALA A 336 -11.59 -34.30 0.83
CA ALA A 336 -10.33 -34.91 1.23
C ALA A 336 -10.57 -36.33 1.81
N PRO A 337 -9.64 -37.29 1.64
CA PRO A 337 -9.80 -38.66 2.16
C PRO A 337 -10.13 -38.68 3.66
N ASP A 338 -9.43 -37.85 4.45
CA ASP A 338 -9.62 -37.70 5.89
C ASP A 338 -10.48 -36.47 6.24
N CYS A 339 -11.57 -36.25 5.50
CA CYS A 339 -12.48 -35.13 5.74
C CYS A 339 -13.12 -35.22 7.13
N ARG A 340 -12.91 -34.19 7.96
CA ARG A 340 -13.41 -34.09 9.34
C ARG A 340 -14.92 -33.90 9.47
N ARG A 341 -15.63 -33.64 8.36
CA ARG A 341 -17.08 -33.38 8.27
C ARG A 341 -17.59 -32.13 8.99
N VAL A 342 -17.02 -31.75 10.11
CA VAL A 342 -17.33 -30.51 10.83
C VAL A 342 -16.02 -29.79 11.14
N ILE A 343 -15.94 -28.51 10.77
CA ILE A 343 -14.80 -27.64 11.07
C ILE A 343 -15.21 -26.64 12.14
N GLY A 344 -14.35 -26.42 13.12
CA GLY A 344 -14.53 -25.44 14.18
C GLY A 344 -13.18 -25.07 14.78
N ASN A 345 -13.15 -24.87 16.09
CA ASN A 345 -11.97 -24.43 16.83
C ASN A 345 -10.76 -25.38 16.70
N PHE A 346 -9.56 -24.84 16.82
CA PHE A 346 -8.29 -25.56 16.69
C PHE A 346 -8.18 -26.74 17.65
N GLU A 347 -8.76 -26.62 18.85
CA GLU A 347 -8.77 -27.65 19.89
C GLU A 347 -9.56 -28.90 19.48
N THR A 348 -10.42 -28.80 18.46
CA THR A 348 -11.17 -29.95 17.90
C THR A 348 -10.34 -30.81 16.96
N LEU A 349 -9.14 -30.36 16.56
CA LEU A 349 -8.21 -31.16 15.78
C LEU A 349 -7.59 -32.28 16.63
N ALA A 350 -7.30 -33.43 16.00
CA ALA A 350 -6.51 -34.48 16.63
C ALA A 350 -5.16 -33.92 17.12
N PRO A 351 -4.64 -34.36 18.28
CA PRO A 351 -3.41 -33.83 18.87
C PRO A 351 -2.21 -33.83 17.92
N GLU A 352 -2.05 -34.90 17.13
CA GLU A 352 -0.97 -35.05 16.15
C GLU A 352 -1.06 -33.96 15.07
N ARG A 353 -2.29 -33.60 14.68
CA ARG A 353 -2.56 -32.59 13.67
C ARG A 353 -2.39 -31.18 14.20
N GLN A 354 -2.77 -30.94 15.46
CA GLN A 354 -2.44 -29.68 16.13
C GLN A 354 -0.92 -29.46 16.13
N GLU A 355 -0.17 -30.50 16.50
CA GLU A 355 1.29 -30.44 16.55
C GLU A 355 1.90 -30.24 15.16
N TRP A 356 1.35 -30.91 14.14
CA TRP A 356 1.78 -30.75 12.75
C TRP A 356 1.73 -29.29 12.26
N PHE A 357 0.64 -28.57 12.58
CA PHE A 357 0.49 -27.15 12.22
C PHE A 357 1.38 -26.23 13.08
N ARG A 358 1.49 -26.50 14.39
CA ARG A 358 2.35 -25.73 15.30
C ARG A 358 3.82 -25.81 14.89
N ALA A 359 4.33 -27.02 14.65
CA ALA A 359 5.73 -27.25 14.25
C ALA A 359 6.11 -26.58 12.92
N ARG A 360 5.13 -26.29 12.05
CA ARG A 360 5.32 -25.60 10.76
C ARG A 360 5.04 -24.11 10.80
N ASN A 361 4.72 -23.58 11.99
CA ASN A 361 4.33 -22.20 12.19
C ASN A 361 3.14 -21.77 11.29
N LEU A 362 2.11 -22.61 11.20
CA LEU A 362 0.92 -22.40 10.37
C LEU A 362 -0.35 -22.08 11.18
N VAL A 363 -0.17 -21.71 12.45
CA VAL A 363 -1.26 -21.37 13.37
C VAL A 363 -1.18 -19.92 13.80
N ALA A 364 -2.31 -19.35 14.18
CA ALA A 364 -2.34 -18.04 14.80
C ALA A 364 -1.52 -18.03 16.11
N PRO A 365 -0.86 -16.91 16.48
CA PRO A 365 0.09 -16.87 17.60
C PRO A 365 -0.51 -17.34 18.93
N TYR A 366 -1.79 -17.04 19.18
CA TYR A 366 -2.51 -17.43 20.39
C TYR A 366 -2.87 -18.92 20.46
N LEU A 367 -2.63 -19.69 19.39
CA LEU A 367 -2.83 -21.15 19.35
C LEU A 367 -1.52 -21.94 19.54
N ARG A 368 -0.37 -21.26 19.58
CA ARG A 368 0.93 -21.86 19.90
C ARG A 368 0.95 -22.29 21.37
N ARG A 369 1.79 -23.27 21.73
CA ARG A 369 1.91 -23.63 23.16
C ARG A 369 2.49 -22.44 23.90
N LYS A 370 2.06 -22.23 25.16
CA LYS A 370 2.60 -21.15 26.00
C LYS A 370 4.12 -21.26 26.16
N ASP A 371 4.65 -22.47 26.08
CA ASP A 371 6.08 -22.78 26.18
C ASP A 371 6.87 -22.44 24.89
N ASP A 372 6.18 -22.23 23.75
CA ASP A 372 6.83 -21.88 22.46
C ASP A 372 7.08 -20.36 22.32
N LEU A 373 6.46 -19.54 23.19
CA LEU A 373 6.59 -18.06 23.15
C LEU A 373 7.96 -17.57 23.67
N THR A 374 8.75 -18.43 24.30
CA THR A 374 10.08 -18.10 24.84
C THR A 374 11.24 -18.40 23.89
N ALA A 375 11.00 -19.11 22.78
CA ALA A 375 12.05 -19.46 21.82
C ALA A 375 11.95 -18.61 20.54
N ALA A 376 12.35 -17.34 20.64
CA ALA A 376 12.79 -16.64 19.43
C ALA A 376 14.05 -17.36 18.91
N PRO A 377 14.11 -17.75 17.62
CA PRO A 377 15.33 -18.32 17.07
C PRO A 377 16.45 -17.29 17.18
N GLN A 378 17.49 -17.61 17.95
CA GLN A 378 18.71 -16.83 18.00
C GLN A 378 19.35 -16.84 16.61
N PRO A 379 19.77 -15.68 16.06
CA PRO A 379 20.53 -15.67 14.82
C PRO A 379 21.80 -16.51 15.00
N PRO A 380 22.25 -17.24 13.96
CA PRO A 380 23.42 -18.08 14.06
C PRO A 380 24.64 -17.25 14.46
N GLU A 381 25.34 -17.71 15.50
CA GLU A 381 26.59 -17.11 15.98
C GLU A 381 27.63 -17.16 14.85
N VAL A 382 27.89 -16.01 14.22
CA VAL A 382 28.98 -15.88 13.27
C VAL A 382 30.28 -15.93 14.05
N ARG A 383 30.88 -17.12 14.14
CA ARG A 383 32.26 -17.27 14.62
C ARG A 383 33.19 -16.65 13.59
N ILE A 384 33.57 -15.39 13.82
CA ILE A 384 34.72 -14.78 13.14
C ILE A 384 35.96 -15.49 13.68
N GLY A 385 36.42 -16.48 12.92
CA GLY A 385 37.69 -17.14 13.20
C GLY A 385 38.82 -16.15 13.05
N ALA A 386 39.55 -15.92 14.14
CA ALA A 386 40.84 -15.25 14.10
C ALA A 386 41.84 -16.15 13.35
N ARG A 387 42.34 -15.66 12.22
CA ARG A 387 43.68 -15.96 11.70
C ARG A 387 44.23 -14.73 11.01
#